data_AF-A0A086AB68-F1
#
_entry.id   AF-A0A086AB68-F1
#
_cell.length_a   1.000
_cell.length_b   1.000
_cell.length_c   1.000
_cell.angle_alpha   90.00
_cell.angle_beta   90.00
_cell.angle_gamma   90.00
#
_symmetry.space_group_name_H-M   'P 1'
#
loop_
_entity.id
_entity.type
_entity.pdbx_description
1 polymer ?
#
loop_
_entity_poly.entity_id
_entity_poly.type
_entity_poly.pdbx_seq_one_letter_code
_entity_poly.pdbx_strand_id
1 'polypeptide(L)'
;MRTFFLFLLLSFKSFYAQEISQEAYEIYGLELANLEYKSYQFRLGIPEKYQETFIMENDSIGKKIRNLSAKKIFDSDKLSSMIVKQTPQNIKFKRIIFDRTEVMYCSPIYFKNNNNEAYFFFVIDSKSRLKPVCIYLYAYRKSDGKWCTEDYYYIF
;
A
#
# COMPACT_ATOMS: atom_id res chain seq x y z
N MET A 1 -34.91 -28.90 -24.14
CA MET A 1 -33.79 -27.93 -24.16
C MET A 1 -33.76 -27.12 -22.85
N ARG A 2 -33.21 -27.67 -21.77
CA ARG A 2 -33.17 -26.99 -20.44
C ARG A 2 -31.77 -26.90 -19.83
N THR A 3 -30.75 -27.44 -20.49
CA THR A 3 -29.37 -27.47 -19.99
C THR A 3 -28.51 -26.30 -20.46
N PHE A 4 -29.00 -25.45 -21.35
CA PHE A 4 -28.21 -24.35 -21.93
C PHE A 4 -28.11 -23.10 -21.03
N PHE A 5 -28.96 -22.99 -19.99
CA PHE A 5 -28.97 -21.81 -19.11
C PHE A 5 -27.96 -21.88 -17.96
N LEU A 6 -27.48 -23.08 -17.59
CA LEU A 6 -26.53 -23.23 -16.48
C LEU A 6 -25.07 -22.93 -16.87
N PHE A 7 -24.72 -22.97 -18.15
CA PHE A 7 -23.36 -22.65 -18.62
C PHE A 7 -23.09 -21.14 -18.72
N LEU A 8 -24.13 -20.31 -18.82
CA LEU A 8 -23.96 -18.85 -18.94
C LEU A 8 -23.64 -18.15 -17.61
N LEU A 9 -23.96 -18.79 -16.47
CA LEU A 9 -23.67 -18.25 -15.13
C LEU A 9 -22.26 -18.60 -14.62
N LEU A 10 -21.55 -19.51 -15.28
CA LEU A 10 -20.19 -19.94 -14.88
C LEU A 10 -19.07 -19.19 -15.61
N SER A 11 -19.39 -18.42 -16.66
CA SER A 11 -18.40 -17.72 -17.50
C SER A 11 -18.04 -16.31 -17.02
N PHE A 12 -18.78 -15.73 -16.07
CA PHE A 12 -18.34 -14.51 -15.40
C PHE A 12 -17.43 -14.85 -14.21
N LYS A 13 -16.26 -15.44 -14.49
CA LYS A 13 -15.06 -15.07 -13.70
C LYS A 13 -14.79 -13.61 -14.03
N SER A 14 -15.58 -12.75 -13.41
CA SER A 14 -15.43 -11.32 -13.40
C SER A 14 -14.01 -11.02 -12.95
N PHE A 15 -13.11 -10.82 -13.92
CA PHE A 15 -11.82 -10.16 -13.75
C PHE A 15 -12.04 -8.67 -13.43
N TYR A 16 -12.99 -8.38 -12.55
CA TYR A 16 -13.23 -7.04 -12.06
C TYR A 16 -12.06 -6.74 -11.13
N ALA A 17 -11.16 -5.87 -11.60
CA ALA A 17 -10.18 -5.25 -10.75
C ALA A 17 -10.93 -4.60 -9.58
N GLN A 18 -10.54 -4.94 -8.35
CA GLN A 18 -11.23 -4.44 -7.17
C GLN A 18 -10.86 -2.96 -6.99
N GLU A 19 -11.84 -2.08 -6.79
CA GLU A 19 -11.53 -0.69 -6.42
C GLU A 19 -10.79 -0.63 -5.08
N ILE A 20 -9.90 0.35 -4.95
CA ILE A 20 -9.22 0.66 -3.70
C ILE A 20 -10.20 1.44 -2.80
N SER A 21 -10.38 0.99 -1.56
CA SER A 21 -11.28 1.66 -0.62
C SER A 21 -10.79 3.06 -0.26
N GLN A 22 -11.70 3.91 0.20
CA GLN A 22 -11.37 5.26 0.63
C GLN A 22 -10.33 5.26 1.77
N GLU A 23 -10.45 4.34 2.72
CA GLU A 23 -9.53 4.17 3.84
C GLU A 23 -8.13 3.78 3.38
N ALA A 24 -8.02 2.94 2.34
CA ALA A 24 -6.72 2.57 1.78
C ALA A 24 -6.03 3.77 1.14
N TYR A 25 -6.77 4.62 0.41
CA TYR A 25 -6.24 5.89 -0.11
C TYR A 25 -5.80 6.84 1.00
N GLU A 26 -6.53 6.90 2.11
CA GLU A 26 -6.15 7.72 3.27
C GLU A 26 -4.84 7.24 3.90
N ILE A 27 -4.66 5.92 4.06
CA ILE A 27 -3.42 5.35 4.62
C ILE A 27 -2.24 5.58 3.67
N TYR A 28 -2.41 5.28 2.37
CA TYR A 28 -1.36 5.54 1.39
C TYR A 28 -1.01 7.02 1.30
N GLY A 29 -2.01 7.91 1.31
CA GLY A 29 -1.80 9.34 1.29
C GLY A 29 -1.02 9.83 2.51
N LEU A 30 -1.29 9.26 3.70
CA LEU A 30 -0.65 9.65 4.95
C LEU A 30 0.83 9.28 4.93
N GLU A 31 1.14 8.06 4.53
CA GLU A 31 2.53 7.60 4.37
C GLU A 31 3.30 8.52 3.41
N LEU A 32 2.72 8.81 2.24
CA LEU A 32 3.38 9.64 1.23
C LEU A 32 3.48 11.11 1.62
N ALA A 33 2.50 11.64 2.37
CA ALA A 33 2.55 12.98 2.92
C ALA A 33 3.69 13.10 3.95
N ASN A 34 3.88 12.08 4.81
CA ASN A 34 5.00 12.00 5.75
C ASN A 34 6.36 11.96 5.03
N LEU A 35 6.40 11.46 3.79
CA LEU A 35 7.61 11.33 2.97
C LEU A 35 7.84 12.50 2.01
N GLU A 36 7.02 13.56 2.07
CA GLU A 36 7.08 14.73 1.16
C GLU A 36 7.01 14.34 -0.33
N TYR A 37 6.00 13.56 -0.72
CA TYR A 37 5.72 12.93 -2.03
C TYR A 37 6.15 13.60 -3.36
N LYS A 38 6.52 14.88 -3.38
CA LYS A 38 6.76 15.70 -4.59
C LYS A 38 7.85 15.16 -5.55
N SER A 39 8.57 14.09 -5.22
CA SER A 39 9.66 13.54 -6.05
C SER A 39 9.57 12.06 -6.42
N TYR A 40 8.55 11.30 -6.04
CA TYR A 40 8.62 9.83 -6.12
C TYR A 40 7.59 9.19 -7.02
N GLN A 41 7.94 8.02 -7.59
CA GLN A 41 6.99 7.19 -8.31
C GLN A 41 6.30 6.21 -7.37
N PHE A 42 4.99 6.36 -7.17
CA PHE A 42 4.18 5.39 -6.43
C PHE A 42 3.72 4.25 -7.33
N ARG A 43 3.80 3.02 -6.84
CA ARG A 43 3.29 1.82 -7.51
C ARG A 43 2.54 0.93 -6.52
N LEU A 44 1.35 0.50 -6.91
CA LEU A 44 0.61 -0.52 -6.18
C LEU A 44 1.04 -1.91 -6.65
N GLY A 45 1.37 -2.77 -5.71
CA GLY A 45 1.91 -4.11 -5.92
C GLY A 45 3.41 -4.17 -5.65
N ILE A 46 3.82 -5.18 -4.89
CA ILE A 46 5.23 -5.46 -4.60
C ILE A 46 5.82 -6.34 -5.71
N PRO A 47 6.90 -5.89 -6.39
CA PRO A 47 7.62 -6.69 -7.38
C PRO A 47 8.08 -8.04 -6.83
N GLU A 48 8.06 -9.08 -7.66
CA GLU A 48 8.50 -10.44 -7.29
C GLU A 48 9.89 -10.47 -6.65
N LYS A 49 10.83 -9.65 -7.17
CA LYS A 49 12.19 -9.50 -6.61
C LYS A 49 12.25 -9.12 -5.12
N TYR A 50 11.16 -8.56 -4.58
CA TYR A 50 11.07 -8.19 -3.16
C TYR A 50 10.16 -9.13 -2.37
N GLN A 51 9.31 -9.92 -3.03
CA GLN A 51 8.33 -10.78 -2.35
C GLN A 51 9.01 -11.81 -1.44
N GLU A 52 10.16 -12.34 -1.87
CA GLU A 52 10.93 -13.31 -1.09
C GLU A 52 11.52 -12.71 0.20
N THR A 53 11.78 -11.40 0.22
CA THR A 53 12.25 -10.70 1.43
C THR A 53 11.17 -10.59 2.51
N PHE A 54 9.90 -10.83 2.16
CA PHE A 54 8.77 -10.90 3.09
C PHE A 54 8.42 -12.33 3.53
N ILE A 55 9.28 -13.32 3.25
CA ILE A 55 9.07 -14.70 3.71
C ILE A 55 9.35 -14.79 5.21
N MET A 56 8.32 -14.48 6.00
CA MET A 56 8.25 -14.82 7.41
C MET A 56 7.35 -16.05 7.54
N GLU A 57 7.94 -17.24 7.59
CA GLU A 57 7.21 -18.52 7.58
C GLU A 57 6.17 -18.63 8.71
N ASN A 58 6.30 -17.81 9.76
CA ASN A 58 5.40 -17.77 10.92
C ASN A 58 4.56 -16.49 11.08
N ASP A 59 4.65 -15.51 10.17
CA ASP A 59 3.84 -14.29 10.27
C ASP A 59 2.45 -14.45 9.60
N SER A 60 1.42 -14.51 10.44
CA SER A 60 0.02 -14.60 9.99
C SER A 60 -0.45 -13.35 9.24
N ILE A 61 0.07 -12.16 9.53
CA ILE A 61 -0.32 -10.90 8.88
C ILE A 61 0.31 -10.83 7.50
N GLY A 62 1.62 -11.04 7.39
CA GLY A 62 2.32 -11.07 6.11
C GLY A 62 1.77 -12.12 5.13
N LYS A 63 1.33 -13.29 5.63
CA LYS A 63 0.62 -14.28 4.79
C LYS A 63 -0.70 -13.74 4.25
N LYS A 64 -1.49 -13.04 5.08
CA LYS A 64 -2.76 -12.45 4.64
C LYS A 64 -2.55 -11.37 3.58
N ILE A 65 -1.56 -10.50 3.75
CA ILE A 65 -1.23 -9.45 2.77
C ILE A 65 -0.86 -10.06 1.42
N ARG A 66 -0.02 -11.11 1.40
CA ARG A 66 0.40 -11.80 0.15
C ARG A 66 -0.75 -12.41 -0.63
N ASN A 67 -1.79 -12.88 0.06
CA ASN A 67 -2.96 -13.48 -0.57
C ASN A 67 -3.95 -12.44 -1.11
N LEU A 68 -3.73 -11.14 -0.88
CA LEU A 68 -4.56 -10.09 -1.46
C LEU A 68 -4.23 -9.90 -2.95
N SER A 69 -5.28 -9.72 -3.76
CA SER A 69 -5.10 -9.38 -5.16
C SER A 69 -4.40 -8.03 -5.32
N ALA A 70 -3.26 -8.04 -6.02
CA ALA A 70 -2.56 -6.83 -6.43
C ALA A 70 -3.28 -6.10 -7.58
N LYS A 71 -4.23 -6.76 -8.28
CA LYS A 71 -5.02 -6.14 -9.36
C LYS A 71 -6.13 -5.28 -8.76
N LYS A 72 -5.78 -4.04 -8.42
CA LYS A 72 -6.73 -3.02 -8.00
C LYS A 72 -6.76 -1.85 -8.98
N ILE A 73 -7.93 -1.24 -9.15
CA ILE A 73 -8.08 -0.01 -9.94
C ILE A 73 -7.46 1.12 -9.11
N PHE A 74 -6.30 1.59 -9.55
CA PHE A 74 -5.56 2.66 -8.91
C PHE A 74 -5.85 3.99 -9.59
N ASP A 75 -6.25 4.97 -8.80
CA ASP A 75 -6.55 6.34 -9.20
C ASP A 75 -5.48 7.28 -8.61
N SER A 76 -4.63 7.80 -9.49
CA SER A 76 -3.53 8.70 -9.12
C SER A 76 -4.03 10.05 -8.61
N ASP A 77 -5.16 10.54 -9.11
CA ASP A 77 -5.70 11.85 -8.76
C ASP A 77 -6.32 11.80 -7.38
N LYS A 78 -7.04 10.71 -7.09
CA LYS A 78 -7.58 10.43 -5.76
C LYS A 78 -6.45 10.30 -4.74
N LEU A 79 -5.38 9.57 -5.04
CA LEU A 79 -4.21 9.49 -4.16
C LEU A 79 -3.58 10.87 -3.92
N SER A 80 -3.33 11.62 -5.00
CA SER A 80 -2.75 12.97 -4.92
C SER A 80 -3.59 13.91 -4.04
N SER A 81 -4.91 13.81 -4.13
CA SER A 81 -5.83 14.58 -3.29
C SER A 81 -5.70 14.26 -1.80
N MET A 82 -5.46 13.00 -1.43
CA MET A 82 -5.26 12.61 -0.03
C MET A 82 -3.95 13.16 0.52
N ILE A 83 -2.88 13.05 -0.26
CA ILE A 83 -1.55 13.56 0.10
C ILE A 83 -1.62 15.07 0.39
N VAL A 84 -2.28 15.83 -0.47
CA VAL A 84 -2.46 17.29 -0.28
C VAL A 84 -3.26 17.59 0.99
N LYS A 85 -4.32 16.84 1.26
CA LYS A 85 -5.14 17.01 2.49
C LYS A 85 -4.37 16.70 3.77
N GLN A 86 -3.45 15.74 3.72
CA GLN A 86 -2.72 15.23 4.88
C GLN A 86 -1.38 15.91 5.10
N THR A 87 -0.81 16.56 4.08
CA THR A 87 0.40 17.38 4.21
C THR A 87 0.09 18.60 5.07
N PRO A 88 0.72 18.79 6.25
CA PRO A 88 0.33 19.89 7.12
C PRO A 88 0.79 21.23 6.51
N GLN A 89 -0.07 22.25 6.54
CA GLN A 89 0.12 23.50 5.80
C GLN A 89 1.34 24.35 6.24
N ASN A 90 1.95 24.05 7.40
CA ASN A 90 2.97 24.88 8.05
C ASN A 90 4.12 24.09 8.69
N ILE A 91 4.90 23.29 7.93
CA ILE A 91 6.20 22.86 8.48
C ILE A 91 7.40 23.20 7.59
N LYS A 92 8.37 23.87 8.22
CA LYS A 92 9.80 23.83 7.87
C LYS A 92 10.39 22.53 8.39
N PHE A 93 10.20 21.40 7.70
CA PHE A 93 10.86 20.15 8.11
C PHE A 93 12.25 20.05 7.51
N LYS A 94 13.18 19.46 8.28
CA LYS A 94 14.55 19.17 7.84
C LYS A 94 14.47 18.19 6.67
N ARG A 95 14.62 18.72 5.46
CA ARG A 95 14.80 17.96 4.21
C ARG A 95 15.79 16.82 4.43
N ILE A 96 15.28 15.61 4.51
CA ILE A 96 16.04 14.49 3.96
C ILE A 96 15.84 14.65 2.45
N ILE A 97 16.90 14.95 1.70
CA ILE A 97 16.79 15.12 0.26
C ILE A 97 16.70 13.71 -0.33
N PHE A 98 15.51 13.33 -0.78
CA PHE A 98 15.29 12.09 -1.52
C PHE A 98 15.38 12.38 -3.03
N ASP A 99 15.92 11.43 -3.79
CA ASP A 99 16.19 11.57 -5.23
C ASP A 99 14.96 11.20 -6.07
N ARG A 100 14.79 11.82 -7.24
CA ARG A 100 13.68 11.56 -8.19
C ARG A 100 13.70 10.16 -8.81
N THR A 101 14.79 9.42 -8.63
CA THR A 101 14.94 8.05 -9.14
C THR A 101 14.28 7.00 -8.27
N GLU A 102 13.71 7.38 -7.13
CA GLU A 102 13.17 6.46 -6.14
C GLU A 102 11.74 6.03 -6.48
N VAL A 103 11.49 4.72 -6.34
CA VAL A 103 10.19 4.10 -6.57
C VAL A 103 9.68 3.52 -5.27
N MET A 104 8.45 3.87 -4.91
CA MET A 104 7.76 3.34 -3.75
C MET A 104 6.74 2.29 -4.17
N TYR A 105 6.84 1.10 -3.60
CA TYR A 105 5.88 0.02 -3.81
C TYR A 105 5.07 -0.24 -2.56
N CYS A 106 3.74 -0.21 -2.66
CA CYS A 106 2.83 -0.61 -1.59
C CYS A 106 2.11 -1.91 -1.95
N SER A 107 2.02 -2.87 -1.03
CA SER A 107 1.05 -3.95 -1.19
C SER A 107 -0.39 -3.43 -1.01
N PRO A 108 -1.40 -4.20 -1.46
CA PRO A 108 -2.76 -4.02 -0.96
C PRO A 108 -2.79 -4.05 0.57
N ILE A 109 -3.70 -3.27 1.17
CA ILE A 109 -3.89 -3.20 2.61
C ILE A 109 -4.78 -4.34 3.10
N TYR A 110 -4.30 -5.07 4.11
CA TYR A 110 -5.10 -5.99 4.90
C TYR A 110 -5.76 -5.23 6.06
N PHE A 111 -7.08 -5.11 6.04
CA PHE A 111 -7.85 -4.54 7.14
C PHE A 111 -8.28 -5.61 8.14
N LYS A 112 -8.26 -5.24 9.42
CA LYS A 112 -8.62 -6.09 10.56
C LYS A 112 -9.48 -5.29 11.55
N ASN A 113 -10.19 -5.99 12.44
CA ASN A 113 -11.00 -5.40 13.51
C ASN A 113 -11.99 -4.34 12.99
N ASN A 114 -12.85 -4.72 12.04
CA ASN A 114 -13.83 -3.82 11.39
C ASN A 114 -13.17 -2.56 10.80
N ASN A 115 -12.02 -2.72 10.14
CA ASN A 115 -11.24 -1.64 9.53
C ASN A 115 -10.71 -0.61 10.55
N ASN A 116 -10.43 -1.03 11.78
CA ASN A 116 -9.72 -0.22 12.77
C ASN A 116 -8.22 -0.51 12.84
N GLU A 117 -7.80 -1.64 12.27
CA GLU A 117 -6.39 -1.98 12.10
C GLU A 117 -6.12 -2.23 10.60
N ALA A 118 -4.97 -1.78 10.12
CA ALA A 118 -4.59 -1.92 8.73
C ALA A 118 -3.09 -2.26 8.62
N TYR A 119 -2.75 -3.18 7.73
CA TYR A 119 -1.39 -3.66 7.55
C TYR A 119 -1.03 -3.76 6.08
N PHE A 120 0.15 -3.30 5.70
CA PHE A 120 0.67 -3.43 4.34
C PHE A 120 2.20 -3.42 4.30
N PHE A 121 2.74 -3.99 3.23
CA PHE A 121 4.16 -3.92 2.92
C PHE A 121 4.46 -2.66 2.13
N PHE A 122 5.59 -2.04 2.45
CA PHE A 122 6.10 -0.86 1.79
C PHE A 122 7.58 -1.04 1.45
N VAL A 123 7.93 -0.75 0.20
CA VAL A 123 9.31 -0.84 -0.29
C VAL A 123 9.70 0.49 -0.90
N ILE A 124 10.84 1.03 -0.47
CA ILE A 124 11.52 2.13 -1.15
C ILE A 124 12.70 1.54 -1.93
N ASP A 125 12.62 1.56 -3.26
CA ASP A 125 13.69 1.17 -4.18
C ASP A 125 14.42 2.43 -4.64
N SER A 126 15.66 2.61 -4.20
CA SER A 126 16.51 3.77 -4.48
C SER A 126 17.87 3.33 -5.00
N LYS A 127 18.21 3.76 -6.22
CA LYS A 127 19.53 3.46 -6.79
C LYS A 127 20.66 4.31 -6.23
N SER A 128 20.34 5.41 -5.52
CA SER A 128 21.31 6.39 -5.04
C SER A 128 21.66 6.29 -3.55
N ARG A 129 21.05 5.34 -2.81
CA ARG A 129 21.29 5.15 -1.38
C ARG A 129 22.32 4.07 -1.07
N LEU A 130 23.06 4.27 0.04
CA LEU A 130 23.98 3.29 0.65
C LEU A 130 23.31 1.93 0.93
N LYS A 131 22.01 1.95 1.22
CA LYS A 131 21.15 0.75 1.21
C LYS A 131 20.07 0.97 0.16
N PRO A 132 20.17 0.30 -1.00
CA PRO A 132 19.35 0.63 -2.16
C PRO A 132 17.88 0.21 -2.01
N VAL A 133 17.57 -0.59 -1.00
CA VAL A 133 16.22 -1.08 -0.75
C VAL A 133 15.95 -1.01 0.75
N CYS A 134 14.86 -0.31 1.11
CA CYS A 134 14.31 -0.34 2.46
C CYS A 134 12.94 -1.02 2.42
N ILE A 135 12.71 -1.96 3.34
CA ILE A 135 11.49 -2.76 3.38
C ILE A 135 10.83 -2.61 4.75
N TYR A 136 9.56 -2.21 4.74
CA TYR A 136 8.76 -1.96 5.93
C TYR A 136 7.49 -2.78 5.90
N LEU A 137 7.08 -3.27 7.08
CA LEU A 137 5.71 -3.70 7.35
C LEU A 137 5.11 -2.65 8.28
N TYR A 138 4.19 -1.85 7.78
CA TYR A 138 3.50 -0.85 8.59
C TYR A 138 2.24 -1.44 9.20
N ALA A 139 2.01 -1.13 10.47
CA ALA A 139 0.72 -1.26 11.11
C ALA A 139 0.10 0.13 11.26
N TYR A 140 -1.21 0.20 11.08
CA TYR A 140 -1.99 1.42 11.25
C TYR A 140 -3.16 1.11 12.13
N ARG A 141 -3.40 1.94 13.14
CA ARG A 141 -4.58 1.86 14.00
C ARG A 141 -5.41 3.12 13.87
N LYS A 142 -6.72 2.96 13.79
CA LYS A 142 -7.68 4.06 13.79
C LYS A 142 -7.96 4.49 15.23
N SER A 143 -7.68 5.75 15.56
CA SER A 143 -7.97 6.38 16.84
C SER A 143 -8.63 7.74 16.58
N ASP A 144 -9.75 8.02 17.24
CA ASP A 144 -10.56 9.23 17.05
C ASP A 144 -10.89 9.54 15.58
N GLY A 145 -11.16 8.48 14.80
CA GLY A 145 -11.50 8.58 13.38
C GLY A 145 -10.32 8.82 12.45
N LYS A 146 -9.09 8.94 12.97
CA LYS A 146 -7.86 9.17 12.20
C LYS A 146 -6.96 7.94 12.22
N TRP A 147 -6.22 7.72 11.13
CA TRP A 147 -5.20 6.70 11.05
C TRP A 147 -3.90 7.19 11.70
N CYS A 148 -3.34 6.38 12.61
CA CYS A 148 -2.05 6.61 13.23
C CYS A 148 -1.10 5.47 12.84
N THR A 149 0.12 5.83 12.44
CA THR A 149 1.19 4.86 12.14
C THR A 149 1.69 4.23 13.43
N GLU A 150 1.67 2.90 13.50
CA GLU A 150 2.37 2.12 14.51
C GLU A 150 3.47 1.33 13.76
N ASP A 151 4.74 1.63 13.99
CA ASP A 151 5.84 0.88 13.38
C ASP A 151 5.79 -0.57 13.89
N TYR A 152 5.67 -1.54 12.97
CA TYR A 152 5.57 -2.96 13.34
C TYR A 152 6.96 -3.61 13.36
N TYR A 153 7.69 -3.59 12.23
CA TYR A 153 9.09 -4.03 12.16
C TYR A 153 9.86 -3.36 11.01
N TYR A 154 11.16 -3.19 11.23
CA TYR A 154 12.12 -2.82 10.20
C TYR A 154 12.90 -4.06 9.74
N ILE A 155 12.86 -4.37 8.44
CA ILE A 155 13.58 -5.51 7.88
C ILE A 155 14.84 -4.96 7.21
N PHE A 156 15.98 -5.12 7.89
CA PHE A 156 17.31 -5.02 7.30
C PHE A 156 18.01 -6.36 7.32
#